data_AF-A0A9W8AJW2-F1
#
_entry.id   AF-A0A9W8AJW2-F1
#
_cell.length_a   1.000
_cell.length_b   1.000
_cell.length_c   1.000
_cell.angle_alpha   90.00
_cell.angle_beta   90.00
_cell.angle_gamma   90.00
#
_symmetry.space_group_name_H-M   'P 1'
#
loop_
_entity.id
_entity.type
_entity.pdbx_description
1 polymer ?
#
loop_
_entity_poly.entity_id
_entity_poly.type
_entity_poly.pdbx_seq_one_letter_code
_entity_poly.pdbx_strand_id
1 'polypeptide(L)'
;NKYQLNGEQCPLNTFRDAQCPRICVARLDDCPKDLIPTCPKNQVPCFDGTCAKKCPQQPNPCLCNQKSYPYIGENGERETPIPCLPSPLVDISHYNYRNRSAQFQSACADEIGVDATSISEWGSSLTESPVWLECPVVDDNAEFTFLEPLWLVLWSIIGGESFLIAIWCLYKRWRERNTSGAVRLSNSAHQGWNSIEKKKLVPIQINVEKNPPSPNPEDSSNGLYQLTGYKNCPLGTTILYSLVVVSLGWLALLTTITLDYYGVIDLENAHVIQAEMEEMPTVLLEGQGATLKALK
;
A
#
# COMPACT_ATOMS: atom_id res chain seq x y z
N ASN A 1 -20.37 8.88 5.69
CA ASN A 1 -21.70 9.17 6.27
C ASN A 1 -22.78 8.67 5.33
N LYS A 2 -23.60 7.70 5.76
CA LYS A 2 -24.69 7.13 4.93
C LYS A 2 -26.03 7.85 5.11
N TYR A 3 -26.21 8.59 6.20
CA TYR A 3 -27.46 9.24 6.55
C TYR A 3 -27.24 10.75 6.69
N GLN A 4 -28.25 11.52 6.29
CA GLN A 4 -28.35 12.95 6.51
C GLN A 4 -28.74 13.25 7.97
N LEU A 5 -28.70 14.52 8.37
CA LEU A 5 -29.03 14.97 9.74
C LEU A 5 -30.47 14.64 10.17
N ASN A 6 -31.37 14.42 9.22
CA ASN A 6 -32.76 14.01 9.45
C ASN A 6 -32.93 12.48 9.62
N GLY A 7 -31.85 11.70 9.49
CA GLY A 7 -31.90 10.24 9.56
C GLY A 7 -32.26 9.54 8.24
N GLU A 8 -32.51 10.28 7.16
CA GLU A 8 -32.74 9.70 5.83
C GLU A 8 -31.41 9.31 5.19
N GLN A 9 -31.41 8.20 4.44
CA GLN A 9 -30.21 7.78 3.72
C GLN A 9 -29.87 8.79 2.62
N CYS A 10 -28.61 9.23 2.54
CA CYS A 10 -28.19 10.14 1.47
C CYS A 10 -28.47 9.49 0.11
N PRO A 11 -29.12 10.20 -0.84
CA PRO A 11 -29.31 9.67 -2.18
C PRO A 11 -27.95 9.39 -2.80
N LEU A 12 -27.82 8.23 -3.44
CA LEU A 12 -26.62 7.89 -4.20
C LEU A 12 -26.47 8.86 -5.37
N ASN A 13 -25.24 9.34 -5.60
CA ASN A 13 -24.93 10.26 -6.68
C ASN A 13 -25.15 9.60 -8.05
N THR A 14 -25.51 10.42 -9.04
CA THR A 14 -25.52 10.00 -10.45
C THR A 14 -24.09 9.91 -10.95
N PHE A 15 -23.72 8.77 -11.53
CA PHE A 15 -22.47 8.60 -12.25
C PHE A 15 -22.71 8.99 -13.72
N ARG A 16 -22.16 10.12 -14.13
CA ARG A 16 -22.41 10.71 -15.45
C ARG A 16 -21.39 10.25 -16.48
N ASP A 17 -21.78 10.30 -17.75
CA ASP A 17 -20.90 10.03 -18.89
C ASP A 17 -20.18 8.66 -18.75
N ALA A 18 -20.90 7.67 -18.21
CA ALA A 18 -20.37 6.36 -17.95
C ALA A 18 -20.17 5.61 -19.27
N GLN A 19 -18.95 5.19 -19.56
CA GLN A 19 -18.67 4.40 -20.76
C GLN A 19 -19.28 3.01 -20.62
N CYS A 20 -20.21 2.69 -21.51
CA CYS A 20 -20.81 1.36 -21.58
C CYS A 20 -19.77 0.30 -21.99
N PRO A 21 -19.83 -0.91 -21.37
CA PRO A 21 -19.03 -2.04 -21.82
C PRO A 21 -19.34 -2.35 -23.28
N ARG A 22 -18.30 -2.65 -24.07
CA ARG A 22 -18.49 -3.02 -25.47
C ARG A 22 -19.20 -4.37 -25.56
N ILE A 23 -19.96 -4.61 -26.61
CA ILE A 23 -20.59 -5.91 -26.86
C ILE A 23 -19.72 -6.73 -27.81
N CYS A 24 -19.61 -8.03 -27.53
CA CYS A 24 -18.87 -9.01 -28.33
C CYS A 24 -19.83 -10.09 -28.82
N VAL A 25 -19.73 -10.46 -30.09
CA VAL A 25 -20.67 -11.38 -30.77
C VAL A 25 -19.93 -12.43 -31.57
N ALA A 26 -20.58 -13.57 -31.86
CA ALA A 26 -20.04 -14.57 -32.78
C ALA A 26 -20.00 -14.06 -34.23
N ARG A 27 -21.04 -13.32 -34.65
CA ARG A 27 -21.15 -12.73 -36.00
C ARG A 27 -21.59 -11.29 -35.89
N LEU A 28 -21.11 -10.47 -36.81
CA LEU A 28 -21.37 -9.03 -36.79
C LEU A 28 -22.86 -8.66 -36.92
N ASP A 29 -23.63 -9.52 -37.58
CA ASP A 29 -25.08 -9.35 -37.75
C ASP A 29 -25.87 -9.54 -36.44
N ASP A 30 -25.25 -10.15 -35.42
CA ASP A 30 -25.83 -10.36 -34.10
C ASP A 30 -25.65 -9.12 -33.19
N CYS A 31 -24.94 -8.07 -33.64
CA CYS A 31 -24.84 -6.81 -32.91
C CYS A 31 -26.18 -6.05 -32.90
N PRO A 32 -26.50 -5.30 -31.83
CA PRO A 32 -27.64 -4.37 -31.83
C PRO A 32 -27.55 -3.39 -33.01
N LYS A 33 -28.70 -3.03 -33.59
CA LYS A 33 -28.76 -2.29 -34.88
C LYS A 33 -27.92 -1.01 -34.91
N ASP A 34 -27.88 -0.29 -33.80
CA ASP A 34 -27.15 0.98 -33.68
C ASP A 34 -25.63 0.78 -33.50
N LEU A 35 -25.20 -0.45 -33.21
CA LEU A 35 -23.80 -0.83 -32.99
C LEU A 35 -23.22 -1.67 -34.14
N ILE A 36 -23.98 -1.90 -35.22
CA ILE A 36 -23.48 -2.58 -36.42
C ILE A 36 -22.63 -1.60 -37.23
N PRO A 37 -21.32 -1.87 -37.43
CA PRO A 37 -20.48 -0.98 -38.23
C PRO A 37 -20.86 -1.06 -39.70
N THR A 38 -21.17 0.10 -40.29
CA THR A 38 -21.48 0.23 -41.71
C THR A 38 -20.26 0.76 -42.46
N CYS A 39 -19.58 -0.10 -43.22
CA CYS A 39 -18.41 0.30 -44.01
C CYS A 39 -18.73 0.59 -45.48
N PRO A 40 -18.03 1.55 -46.12
CA PRO A 40 -18.11 1.79 -47.56
C PRO A 40 -17.76 0.53 -48.37
N LYS A 41 -18.21 0.49 -49.63
CA LYS A 41 -17.88 -0.61 -50.56
C LYS A 41 -16.35 -0.82 -50.62
N ASN A 42 -15.92 -2.08 -50.51
CA ASN A 42 -14.52 -2.53 -50.49
C ASN A 42 -13.73 -2.20 -49.21
N GLN A 43 -14.41 -1.91 -48.09
CA GLN A 43 -13.78 -1.81 -46.77
C GLN A 43 -14.39 -2.82 -45.82
N VAL A 44 -13.60 -3.25 -44.84
CA VAL A 44 -14.03 -4.13 -43.76
C VAL A 44 -13.95 -3.36 -42.43
N PRO A 45 -14.87 -3.62 -41.49
CA PRO A 45 -14.80 -3.04 -40.16
C PRO A 45 -13.63 -3.65 -39.38
N CYS A 46 -12.85 -2.79 -38.74
CA CYS A 46 -11.74 -3.16 -37.87
C CYS A 46 -12.18 -3.20 -36.40
N PHE A 47 -11.35 -3.78 -35.54
CA PHE A 47 -11.68 -3.96 -34.11
C PHE A 47 -11.78 -2.64 -33.32
N ASP A 48 -11.24 -1.56 -33.85
CA ASP A 48 -11.38 -0.20 -33.32
C ASP A 48 -12.67 0.51 -33.78
N GLY A 49 -13.47 -0.14 -34.64
CA GLY A 49 -14.67 0.44 -35.25
C GLY A 49 -14.39 1.26 -36.51
N THR A 50 -13.13 1.39 -36.93
CA THR A 50 -12.77 2.07 -38.18
C THR A 50 -12.98 1.16 -39.39
N CYS A 51 -13.25 1.74 -40.56
CA CYS A 51 -13.36 0.99 -41.81
C CYS A 51 -12.06 1.12 -42.62
N ALA A 52 -11.45 0.00 -42.98
CA ALA A 52 -10.23 -0.02 -43.78
C ALA A 52 -10.27 -1.13 -44.84
N LYS A 53 -9.47 -1.00 -45.91
CA LYS A 53 -9.27 -2.11 -46.87
C LYS A 53 -8.53 -3.29 -46.23
N LYS A 54 -7.63 -2.98 -45.29
CA LYS A 54 -6.83 -3.93 -44.52
C LYS A 54 -6.69 -3.36 -43.12
N CYS A 55 -7.20 -4.06 -42.12
CA CYS A 55 -7.10 -3.62 -40.74
C CYS A 55 -5.65 -3.71 -40.24
N PRO A 56 -5.20 -2.75 -39.40
CA PRO A 56 -3.95 -2.90 -38.68
C PRO A 56 -4.00 -4.17 -37.82
N GLN A 57 -2.85 -4.80 -37.58
CA GLN A 57 -2.77 -5.90 -36.63
C GLN A 57 -2.92 -5.33 -35.21
N GLN A 58 -4.15 -5.31 -34.73
CA GLN A 58 -4.51 -4.94 -33.37
C GLN A 58 -4.96 -6.20 -32.62
N PRO A 59 -4.63 -6.31 -31.32
CA PRO A 59 -5.19 -7.37 -30.49
C PRO A 59 -6.71 -7.21 -30.43
N ASN A 60 -7.42 -8.33 -30.47
CA ASN A 60 -8.87 -8.31 -30.38
C ASN A 60 -9.28 -7.91 -28.94
N PRO A 61 -10.01 -6.80 -28.75
CA PRO A 61 -10.41 -6.33 -27.42
C PRO A 61 -11.29 -7.35 -26.69
N CYS A 62 -12.10 -8.13 -27.42
CA CYS A 62 -13.00 -9.13 -26.84
C CYS A 62 -12.28 -10.33 -26.18
N LEU A 63 -10.98 -10.50 -26.47
CA LEU A 63 -10.17 -11.56 -25.91
C LEU A 63 -9.52 -11.20 -24.57
N CYS A 64 -9.65 -9.95 -24.08
CA CYS A 64 -9.12 -9.56 -22.77
C CYS A 64 -7.64 -9.91 -22.57
N ASN A 65 -6.81 -9.66 -23.60
CA ASN A 65 -5.38 -10.02 -23.68
C ASN A 65 -5.08 -11.53 -23.62
N GLN A 66 -6.10 -12.39 -23.70
CA GLN A 66 -5.94 -13.84 -23.82
C GLN A 66 -5.70 -14.23 -25.29
N LYS A 67 -5.06 -15.38 -25.50
CA LYS A 67 -4.80 -15.91 -26.85
C LYS A 67 -6.07 -16.41 -27.55
N SER A 68 -7.11 -16.74 -26.78
CA SER A 68 -8.37 -17.28 -27.27
C SER A 68 -9.46 -17.06 -26.24
N TYR A 69 -10.71 -17.02 -26.69
CA TYR A 69 -11.88 -16.97 -25.82
C TYR A 69 -12.00 -18.27 -24.99
N PRO A 70 -12.42 -18.21 -23.72
CA PRO A 70 -12.40 -19.37 -22.82
C PRO A 70 -13.46 -20.43 -23.16
N TYR A 71 -14.57 -20.03 -23.78
CA TYR A 71 -15.63 -20.94 -24.18
C TYR A 71 -15.19 -21.79 -25.39
N ILE A 72 -15.39 -23.10 -25.28
CA ILE A 72 -15.20 -24.06 -26.36
C ILE A 72 -16.59 -24.40 -26.87
N GLY A 73 -16.88 -24.10 -28.14
CA GLY A 73 -18.18 -24.40 -28.74
C GLY A 73 -18.46 -25.89 -28.78
N GLU A 74 -19.72 -26.26 -29.05
CA GLU A 74 -20.16 -27.68 -29.10
C GLU A 74 -19.33 -28.54 -30.07
N ASN A 75 -18.80 -27.93 -31.12
CA ASN A 75 -17.97 -28.59 -32.14
C ASN A 75 -16.48 -28.73 -31.74
N GLY A 76 -16.08 -28.26 -30.56
CA GLY A 76 -14.68 -28.27 -30.11
C GLY A 76 -13.81 -27.15 -30.69
N GLU A 77 -14.40 -26.28 -31.52
CA GLU A 77 -13.71 -25.12 -32.10
C GLU A 77 -13.81 -23.91 -31.16
N ARG A 78 -12.74 -23.10 -31.12
CA ARG A 78 -12.72 -21.86 -30.33
C ARG A 78 -13.26 -20.73 -31.21
N GLU A 79 -14.42 -20.20 -30.84
CA GLU A 79 -14.99 -19.04 -31.49
C GLU A 79 -14.15 -17.79 -31.19
N THR A 80 -13.94 -16.95 -32.21
CA THR A 80 -13.25 -15.66 -32.03
C THR A 80 -14.31 -14.57 -31.95
N PRO A 81 -14.60 -14.02 -30.76
CA PRO A 81 -15.61 -12.99 -30.63
C PRO A 81 -15.25 -11.75 -31.44
N ILE A 82 -16.24 -11.13 -32.07
CA ILE A 82 -16.09 -9.91 -32.86
C ILE A 82 -16.66 -8.74 -32.05
N PRO A 83 -15.89 -7.65 -31.83
CA PRO A 83 -16.42 -6.48 -31.15
C PRO A 83 -17.43 -5.73 -32.03
N CYS A 84 -18.55 -5.33 -31.44
CA CYS A 84 -19.45 -4.34 -32.02
C CYS A 84 -18.83 -2.91 -31.93
N LEU A 85 -19.50 -1.91 -32.52
CA LEU A 85 -19.09 -0.51 -32.35
C LEU A 85 -19.06 -0.10 -30.86
N PRO A 86 -18.27 0.92 -30.50
CA PRO A 86 -18.29 1.47 -29.15
C PRO A 86 -19.70 1.88 -28.72
N SER A 87 -20.10 1.42 -27.54
CA SER A 87 -21.39 1.75 -26.95
C SER A 87 -21.44 3.22 -26.50
N PRO A 88 -22.64 3.84 -26.44
CA PRO A 88 -22.79 5.23 -26.02
C PRO A 88 -22.37 5.45 -24.56
N LEU A 89 -22.20 6.72 -24.20
CA LEU A 89 -22.05 7.15 -22.81
C LEU A 89 -23.44 7.26 -22.17
N VAL A 90 -23.58 6.77 -20.94
CA VAL A 90 -24.86 6.77 -20.21
C VAL A 90 -24.74 7.40 -18.84
N ASP A 91 -25.84 8.00 -18.35
CA ASP A 91 -25.93 8.51 -16.99
C ASP A 91 -26.60 7.49 -16.07
N ILE A 92 -25.87 6.99 -15.08
CA ILE A 92 -26.37 5.99 -14.13
C ILE A 92 -26.84 6.69 -12.87
N SER A 93 -28.16 6.82 -12.73
CA SER A 93 -28.77 7.34 -11.50
C SER A 93 -28.58 6.37 -10.33
N HIS A 94 -28.45 6.93 -9.12
CA HIS A 94 -28.30 6.15 -7.88
C HIS A 94 -27.20 5.08 -7.93
N TYR A 95 -26.01 5.48 -8.40
CA TYR A 95 -24.91 4.56 -8.61
C TYR A 95 -24.44 3.90 -7.30
N ASN A 96 -24.44 2.58 -7.30
CA ASN A 96 -23.99 1.73 -6.21
C ASN A 96 -22.76 0.94 -6.66
N TYR A 97 -21.59 1.32 -6.12
CA TYR A 97 -20.31 0.70 -6.45
C TYR A 97 -20.28 -0.83 -6.27
N ARG A 98 -21.09 -1.39 -5.36
CA ARG A 98 -21.16 -2.84 -5.12
C ARG A 98 -21.90 -3.61 -6.20
N ASN A 99 -22.75 -2.93 -6.96
CA ASN A 99 -23.55 -3.51 -8.03
C ASN A 99 -23.26 -2.81 -9.36
N ARG A 100 -21.99 -2.39 -9.54
CA ARG A 100 -21.55 -1.60 -10.69
C ARG A 100 -21.91 -2.31 -12.00
N SER A 101 -21.50 -3.55 -12.16
CA SER A 101 -21.65 -4.29 -13.42
C SER A 101 -23.12 -4.41 -13.83
N ALA A 102 -24.00 -4.84 -12.93
CA ALA A 102 -25.42 -4.96 -13.25
C ALA A 102 -26.09 -3.59 -13.53
N GLN A 103 -25.74 -2.54 -12.79
CA GLN A 103 -26.28 -1.19 -13.06
C GLN A 103 -25.79 -0.63 -14.40
N PHE A 104 -24.52 -0.86 -14.75
CA PHE A 104 -23.97 -0.49 -16.06
C PHE A 104 -24.67 -1.26 -17.17
N GLN A 105 -24.73 -2.59 -17.08
CA GLN A 105 -25.35 -3.44 -18.10
C GLN A 105 -26.83 -3.06 -18.30
N SER A 106 -27.59 -2.80 -17.22
CA SER A 106 -28.98 -2.36 -17.32
C SER A 106 -29.11 -1.00 -18.01
N ALA A 107 -28.37 0.02 -17.56
CA ALA A 107 -28.45 1.36 -18.14
C ALA A 107 -28.00 1.38 -19.60
N CYS A 108 -26.96 0.60 -19.93
CA CYS A 108 -26.45 0.47 -21.29
C CYS A 108 -27.43 -0.30 -22.20
N ALA A 109 -28.06 -1.35 -21.69
CA ALA A 109 -29.09 -2.09 -22.42
C ALA A 109 -30.31 -1.21 -22.74
N ASP A 110 -30.75 -0.41 -21.76
CA ASP A 110 -31.86 0.54 -21.93
C ASP A 110 -31.54 1.59 -23.00
N GLU A 111 -30.33 2.15 -22.99
CA GLU A 111 -29.90 3.17 -23.99
C GLU A 111 -29.82 2.60 -25.41
N ILE A 112 -29.35 1.37 -25.58
CA ILE A 112 -29.26 0.71 -26.90
C ILE A 112 -30.55 -0.01 -27.31
N GLY A 113 -31.60 0.05 -26.48
CA GLY A 113 -32.92 -0.52 -26.77
C GLY A 113 -32.97 -2.05 -26.82
N VAL A 114 -32.14 -2.73 -26.01
CA VAL A 114 -32.14 -4.19 -25.87
C VAL A 114 -32.48 -4.60 -24.44
N ASP A 115 -32.98 -5.83 -24.26
CA ASP A 115 -33.20 -6.37 -22.92
C ASP A 115 -31.86 -6.71 -22.27
N ALA A 116 -31.59 -6.20 -21.06
CA ALA A 116 -30.36 -6.50 -20.32
C ALA A 116 -30.11 -8.00 -20.15
N THR A 117 -31.18 -8.81 -20.08
CA THR A 117 -31.09 -10.27 -19.93
C THR A 117 -30.77 -11.00 -21.24
N SER A 118 -30.84 -10.32 -22.38
CA SER A 118 -30.51 -10.90 -23.69
C SER A 118 -29.02 -10.90 -24.01
N ILE A 119 -28.22 -10.18 -23.23
CA ILE A 119 -26.76 -10.12 -23.36
C ILE A 119 -26.16 -10.82 -22.14
N SER A 120 -25.42 -11.89 -22.40
CA SER A 120 -24.82 -12.72 -21.36
C SER A 120 -23.50 -12.13 -20.84
N GLU A 121 -23.02 -12.67 -19.72
CA GLU A 121 -21.72 -12.31 -19.15
C GLU A 121 -20.57 -12.86 -20.01
N TRP A 122 -19.40 -12.21 -19.95
CA TRP A 122 -18.20 -12.67 -20.66
C TRP A 122 -17.82 -14.09 -20.22
N GLY A 123 -17.43 -14.93 -21.18
CA GLY A 123 -17.07 -16.33 -20.95
C GLY A 123 -18.24 -17.31 -21.12
N SER A 124 -19.46 -16.82 -21.32
CA SER A 124 -20.61 -17.62 -21.75
C SER A 124 -20.56 -17.96 -23.24
N SER A 125 -21.50 -18.80 -23.69
CA SER A 125 -21.63 -19.21 -25.09
C SER A 125 -22.00 -18.03 -25.98
N LEU A 126 -21.13 -17.74 -26.96
CA LEU A 126 -21.35 -16.69 -27.97
C LEU A 126 -22.39 -17.09 -29.03
N THR A 127 -22.71 -18.38 -29.15
CA THR A 127 -23.64 -18.90 -30.15
C THR A 127 -25.09 -18.59 -29.79
N GLU A 128 -25.40 -18.51 -28.50
CA GLU A 128 -26.77 -18.28 -28.00
C GLU A 128 -27.10 -16.80 -27.83
N SER A 129 -26.12 -15.99 -27.41
CA SER A 129 -26.34 -14.59 -27.08
C SER A 129 -25.07 -13.74 -27.25
N PRO A 130 -25.21 -12.44 -27.59
CA PRO A 130 -24.13 -11.47 -27.42
C PRO A 130 -23.61 -11.47 -25.97
N VAL A 131 -22.35 -11.10 -25.77
CA VAL A 131 -21.76 -10.99 -24.43
C VAL A 131 -21.25 -9.57 -24.15
N TRP A 132 -21.40 -9.12 -22.91
CA TRP A 132 -20.75 -7.90 -22.45
C TRP A 132 -19.25 -8.11 -22.36
N LEU A 133 -18.46 -7.15 -22.86
CA LEU A 133 -17.01 -7.12 -22.69
C LEU A 133 -16.69 -6.67 -21.27
N GLU A 134 -16.86 -7.58 -20.34
CA GLU A 134 -16.40 -7.45 -18.97
C GLU A 134 -15.26 -8.45 -18.80
N CYS A 135 -14.06 -7.97 -19.10
CA CYS A 135 -12.89 -8.81 -18.92
C CYS A 135 -12.84 -9.27 -17.48
N PRO A 136 -12.67 -10.59 -17.23
CA PRO A 136 -12.44 -11.04 -15.88
C PRO A 136 -11.26 -10.22 -15.40
N VAL A 137 -11.45 -9.55 -14.27
CA VAL A 137 -10.28 -9.14 -13.48
C VAL A 137 -9.53 -10.43 -13.35
N VAL A 138 -8.36 -10.52 -13.97
CA VAL A 138 -7.60 -11.75 -13.98
C VAL A 138 -7.57 -12.14 -12.52
N ASP A 139 -8.22 -13.26 -12.17
CA ASP A 139 -8.09 -13.90 -10.87
C ASP A 139 -6.66 -14.46 -10.80
N ASP A 140 -5.67 -13.64 -11.14
CA ASP A 140 -4.63 -13.30 -10.21
C ASP A 140 -5.35 -12.86 -8.91
N ASN A 141 -5.90 -13.85 -8.22
CA ASN A 141 -5.33 -14.22 -6.95
C ASN A 141 -3.80 -14.22 -7.12
N ALA A 142 -3.19 -13.03 -7.31
CA ALA A 142 -2.03 -12.65 -6.57
C ALA A 142 -2.49 -12.81 -5.13
N GLU A 143 -2.54 -14.08 -4.69
CA GLU A 143 -2.35 -14.46 -3.33
C GLU A 143 -1.14 -13.62 -2.97
N PHE A 144 -1.36 -12.57 -2.18
CA PHE A 144 -0.34 -11.59 -1.84
C PHE A 144 0.87 -12.39 -1.41
N THR A 145 1.82 -12.55 -2.32
CA THR A 145 2.93 -13.44 -2.09
C THR A 145 3.93 -12.59 -1.36
N PHE A 146 4.59 -13.14 -0.35
CA PHE A 146 5.62 -12.42 0.41
C PHE A 146 6.83 -11.98 -0.45
N LEU A 147 6.79 -12.25 -1.76
CA LEU A 147 7.80 -11.89 -2.76
C LEU A 147 7.51 -10.55 -3.45
N GLU A 148 6.34 -9.95 -3.25
CA GLU A 148 6.07 -8.64 -3.85
C GLU A 148 7.06 -7.59 -3.29
N PRO A 149 7.55 -6.67 -4.14
CA PRO A 149 8.52 -5.65 -3.73
C PRO A 149 8.09 -4.84 -2.50
N LEU A 150 6.79 -4.57 -2.37
CA LEU A 150 6.24 -3.83 -1.22
C LEU A 150 6.45 -4.60 0.10
N TRP A 151 6.21 -5.91 0.10
CA TRP A 151 6.47 -6.76 1.27
C TRP A 151 7.96 -6.85 1.58
N LEU A 152 8.81 -7.01 0.56
CA LEU A 152 10.26 -7.07 0.75
C LEU A 152 10.81 -5.77 1.34
N VAL A 153 10.38 -4.61 0.84
CA VAL A 153 10.77 -3.30 1.38
C VAL A 153 10.29 -3.15 2.82
N LEU A 154 9.02 -3.47 3.08
CA LEU A 154 8.43 -3.42 4.41
C LEU A 154 9.23 -4.24 5.44
N TRP A 155 9.49 -5.52 5.14
CA TRP A 155 10.23 -6.40 6.03
C TRP A 155 11.70 -5.98 6.16
N SER A 156 12.31 -5.43 5.11
CA SER A 156 13.67 -4.90 5.17
C SER A 156 13.78 -3.70 6.12
N ILE A 157 12.81 -2.78 6.09
CA ILE A 157 12.77 -1.62 7.00
C ILE A 157 12.57 -2.09 8.45
N ILE A 158 11.57 -2.93 8.71
CA ILE A 158 11.29 -3.44 10.06
C ILE A 158 12.49 -4.25 10.60
N GLY A 159 13.07 -5.11 9.77
CA GLY A 159 14.24 -5.91 10.11
C GLY A 159 15.47 -5.04 10.39
N GLY A 160 15.71 -4.03 9.56
CA GLY A 160 16.80 -3.07 9.72
C GLY A 160 16.71 -2.29 11.03
N GLU A 161 15.54 -1.73 11.35
CA GLU A 161 15.32 -1.01 12.61
C GLU A 161 15.45 -1.95 13.82
N SER A 162 14.87 -3.15 13.75
CA SER A 162 15.00 -4.15 14.82
C SER A 162 16.46 -4.51 15.08
N PHE A 163 17.26 -4.64 14.03
CA PHE A 163 18.69 -4.92 14.11
C PHE A 163 19.47 -3.75 14.73
N LEU A 164 19.18 -2.50 14.34
CA LEU A 164 19.81 -1.30 14.93
C LEU A 164 19.51 -1.19 16.43
N ILE A 165 18.26 -1.43 16.85
CA ILE A 165 17.87 -1.44 18.26
C ILE A 165 18.59 -2.56 19.01
N ALA A 166 18.71 -3.75 18.43
CA ALA A 166 19.44 -4.86 19.04
C ALA A 166 20.92 -4.52 19.26
N ILE A 167 21.58 -3.93 18.26
CA ILE A 167 22.97 -3.42 18.38
C ILE A 167 23.08 -2.42 19.52
N TRP A 168 22.16 -1.45 19.60
CA TRP A 168 22.15 -0.46 20.68
C TRP A 168 22.00 -1.10 22.06
N CYS A 169 21.08 -2.04 22.20
CA CYS A 169 20.87 -2.78 23.46
C CYS A 169 22.11 -3.57 23.87
N LEU A 170 22.78 -4.24 22.92
CA LEU A 170 24.03 -4.95 23.18
C LEU A 170 25.15 -3.98 23.56
N TYR A 171 25.30 -2.87 22.84
CA TYR A 171 26.27 -1.81 23.14
C TYR A 171 26.07 -1.26 24.55
N LYS A 172 24.83 -0.92 24.91
CA LYS A 172 24.48 -0.40 26.23
C LYS A 172 24.80 -1.41 27.31
N ARG A 173 24.37 -2.66 27.15
CA ARG A 173 24.63 -3.74 28.12
C ARG A 173 26.12 -4.03 28.29
N TRP A 174 26.90 -4.01 27.20
CA TRP A 174 28.35 -4.19 27.24
C TRP A 174 29.01 -3.05 28.02
N ARG A 175 28.63 -1.80 27.74
CA ARG A 175 29.17 -0.62 28.40
C ARG A 175 28.82 -0.57 29.89
N GLU A 176 27.58 -0.92 30.26
CA GLU A 176 27.11 -0.95 31.66
C GLU A 176 27.74 -2.09 32.47
N ARG A 177 28.07 -3.22 31.84
CA ARG A 177 28.82 -4.30 32.51
C ARG A 177 30.19 -3.82 33.00
N ASN A 178 30.85 -2.95 32.24
CA ASN A 178 32.18 -2.46 32.61
C ASN A 178 32.14 -1.52 33.83
N THR A 179 31.07 -0.74 34.00
CA THR A 179 30.91 0.17 35.15
C THR A 179 30.30 -0.51 36.38
N SER A 180 29.45 -1.52 36.18
CA SER A 180 28.82 -2.27 37.29
C SER A 180 29.83 -3.04 38.15
N GLY A 181 30.99 -3.42 37.60
CA GLY A 181 32.08 -4.05 38.35
C GLY A 181 32.67 -3.14 39.44
N ALA A 182 32.80 -1.84 39.16
CA ALA A 182 33.34 -0.87 40.11
C ALA A 182 32.38 -0.60 41.29
N VAL A 183 31.07 -0.55 41.03
CA VAL A 183 30.05 -0.34 42.08
C VAL A 183 29.96 -1.55 43.02
N ARG A 184 30.13 -2.77 42.52
CA ARG A 184 30.14 -3.98 43.35
C ARG A 184 31.33 -4.05 44.32
N LEU A 185 32.51 -3.55 43.93
CA LEU A 185 33.68 -3.52 44.81
C LEU A 185 33.53 -2.47 45.93
N SER A 186 32.87 -1.34 45.65
CA SER A 186 32.57 -0.32 46.67
C SER A 186 31.58 -0.84 47.74
N ASN A 187 30.55 -1.59 47.34
CA ASN A 187 29.60 -2.16 48.30
C ASN A 187 30.21 -3.30 49.16
N SER A 188 31.15 -4.08 48.62
CA SER A 188 31.87 -5.08 49.41
C SER A 188 32.87 -4.47 50.41
N ALA A 189 33.46 -3.32 50.10
CA ALA A 189 34.33 -2.60 51.04
C ALA A 189 33.54 -2.03 52.24
N HIS A 190 32.28 -1.66 52.04
CA HIS A 190 31.43 -1.13 53.12
C HIS A 190 30.86 -2.19 54.06
N GLN A 191 30.71 -3.45 53.62
CA GLN A 191 30.32 -4.55 54.51
C GLN A 191 31.43 -5.00 55.48
N GLY A 192 32.70 -4.62 55.23
CA GLY A 192 33.80 -4.87 56.17
C GLY A 192 33.86 -3.93 57.38
N TRP A 193 33.14 -2.81 57.35
CA TRP A 193 33.16 -1.80 58.43
C TRP A 193 32.08 -2.00 59.50
N ASN A 194 31.04 -2.80 59.25
CA ASN A 194 30.00 -3.06 60.24
C ASN A 194 30.33 -4.17 61.25
N SER A 195 31.55 -4.73 61.22
CA SER A 195 31.96 -5.75 62.19
C SER A 195 32.83 -5.23 63.36
N ILE A 196 33.21 -3.95 63.39
CA ILE A 196 34.03 -3.39 64.47
C ILE A 196 33.50 -1.99 64.85
N GLU A 197 32.39 -1.98 65.59
CA GLU A 197 32.15 -1.12 66.77
C GLU A 197 30.64 -0.91 66.97
N LYS A 198 30.04 -1.82 67.74
CA LYS A 198 28.92 -1.48 68.62
C LYS A 198 29.43 -0.46 69.65
N LYS A 199 29.42 0.83 69.34
CA LYS A 199 29.51 1.89 70.36
C LYS A 199 28.33 2.85 70.22
N LYS A 200 27.40 2.66 71.17
CA LYS A 200 26.44 3.62 71.73
C LYS A 200 25.70 4.51 70.73
N LEU A 201 24.47 4.10 70.44
CA LEU A 201 23.35 4.99 70.11
C LEU A 201 23.26 6.09 71.17
N VAL A 202 23.64 7.31 70.81
CA VAL A 202 23.25 8.53 71.53
C VAL A 202 21.95 9.01 70.87
N PRO A 203 20.85 9.18 71.62
CA PRO A 203 19.61 9.71 71.07
C PRO A 203 19.82 11.17 70.65
N ILE A 204 19.60 11.45 69.37
CA ILE A 204 19.62 12.80 68.80
C ILE A 204 18.38 13.55 69.34
N GLN A 205 18.59 14.51 70.22
CA GLN A 205 17.58 15.52 70.54
C GLN A 205 17.62 16.61 69.46
N ILE A 206 16.51 16.78 68.76
CA ILE A 206 16.30 17.85 67.80
C ILE A 206 15.95 19.11 68.59
N ASN A 207 16.96 19.95 68.84
CA ASN A 207 16.73 21.33 69.27
C ASN A 207 16.75 22.23 68.03
N VAL A 208 15.58 22.74 67.66
CA VAL A 208 15.40 23.72 66.58
C VAL A 208 15.82 25.09 67.12
N GLU A 209 17.09 25.42 66.97
CA GLU A 209 17.60 26.78 67.25
C GLU A 209 17.85 27.52 65.93
N LYS A 210 17.04 28.57 65.72
CA LYS A 210 17.18 29.54 64.64
C LYS A 210 18.43 30.38 64.89
N ASN A 211 19.47 30.20 64.09
CA ASN A 211 20.32 31.27 63.54
C ASN A 211 21.30 30.69 62.49
N PRO A 212 21.63 31.43 61.41
CA PRO A 212 22.43 30.90 60.31
C PRO A 212 23.94 31.07 60.57
N PRO A 213 24.75 30.01 60.50
CA PRO A 213 26.18 30.11 60.29
C PRO A 213 26.57 29.78 58.84
N SER A 214 27.57 30.52 58.40
CA SER A 214 28.38 30.40 57.18
C SER A 214 28.67 28.96 56.72
N PRO A 215 28.79 28.70 55.39
CA PRO A 215 28.84 27.36 54.83
C PRO A 215 30.24 26.75 55.00
N ASN A 216 30.35 25.75 55.87
CA ASN A 216 31.46 24.78 55.83
C ASN A 216 31.04 23.60 54.93
N PRO A 217 31.87 23.20 53.95
CA PRO A 217 31.55 22.19 52.95
C PRO A 217 31.94 20.78 53.41
N GLU A 218 31.55 20.37 54.61
CA GLU A 218 31.82 19.01 55.09
C GLU A 218 30.54 18.44 55.73
N ASP A 219 30.20 17.23 55.26
CA ASP A 219 29.15 16.35 55.79
C ASP A 219 27.68 16.69 55.51
N SER A 220 27.32 16.68 54.22
CA SER A 220 25.99 16.23 53.78
C SER A 220 26.11 14.85 53.12
N SER A 221 26.32 13.81 53.93
CA SER A 221 26.22 12.40 53.54
C SER A 221 24.75 11.94 53.42
N ASN A 222 23.90 12.75 52.80
CA ASN A 222 22.64 12.27 52.25
C ASN A 222 23.00 11.65 50.90
N GLY A 223 22.91 10.32 50.79
CA GLY A 223 23.23 9.53 49.60
C GLY A 223 22.44 9.97 48.38
N LEU A 224 22.88 11.06 47.77
CA LEU A 224 22.32 11.63 46.56
C LEU A 224 22.77 10.70 45.44
N TYR A 225 21.86 9.84 44.97
CA TYR A 225 22.08 9.05 43.77
C TYR A 225 22.43 10.01 42.62
N GLN A 226 23.72 10.09 42.29
CA GLN A 226 24.17 10.89 41.16
C GLN A 226 23.82 10.11 39.89
N LEU A 227 22.63 10.33 39.36
CA LEU A 227 22.23 9.83 38.05
C LEU A 227 23.07 10.54 36.99
N THR A 228 24.23 9.95 36.65
CA THR A 228 25.01 10.36 35.49
C THR A 228 24.31 9.85 34.23
N GLY A 229 23.47 10.72 33.65
CA GLY A 229 22.89 10.45 32.33
C GLY A 229 23.98 10.33 31.26
N TYR A 230 23.76 9.45 30.29
CA TYR A 230 24.62 9.31 29.12
C TYR A 230 24.54 10.59 28.27
N LYS A 231 25.39 11.58 28.55
CA LYS A 231 25.51 12.77 27.71
C LYS A 231 26.29 12.40 26.43
N ASN A 232 25.68 12.68 25.28
CA ASN A 232 26.28 12.69 23.94
C ASN A 232 26.84 11.34 23.45
N CYS A 233 26.03 10.28 23.44
CA CYS A 233 26.39 9.07 22.70
C CYS A 233 25.94 9.21 21.23
N PRO A 234 26.86 9.41 20.26
CA PRO A 234 26.48 9.66 18.86
C PRO A 234 25.68 8.49 18.27
N LEU A 235 26.02 7.25 18.63
CA LEU A 235 25.29 6.05 18.21
C LEU A 235 23.82 6.08 18.68
N GLY A 236 23.58 6.43 19.94
CA GLY A 236 22.22 6.53 20.48
C GLY A 236 21.42 7.64 19.79
N THR A 237 22.07 8.77 19.51
CA THR A 237 21.45 9.87 18.77
C THR A 237 21.12 9.49 17.33
N THR A 238 22.00 8.78 16.61
CA THR A 238 21.76 8.31 15.25
C THR A 238 20.57 7.35 15.18
N ILE A 239 20.47 6.40 16.11
CA ILE A 239 19.36 5.44 16.17
C ILE A 239 18.04 6.14 16.53
N LEU A 240 18.09 7.16 17.40
CA LEU A 240 16.91 7.98 17.66
C LEU A 240 16.43 8.70 16.39
N TYR A 241 17.34 9.29 15.61
CA TYR A 241 16.98 9.94 14.37
C TYR A 241 16.47 8.96 13.31
N SER A 242 17.04 7.75 13.19
CA SER A 242 16.52 6.73 12.26
C SER A 242 15.07 6.37 12.58
N LEU A 243 14.77 6.14 13.87
CA LEU A 243 13.41 5.85 14.33
C LEU A 243 12.42 6.98 14.02
N VAL A 244 12.82 8.24 14.19
CA VAL A 244 11.98 9.39 13.85
C VAL A 244 11.71 9.45 12.34
N VAL A 245 12.73 9.28 11.51
CA VAL A 245 12.58 9.31 10.05
C VAL A 245 11.68 8.18 9.56
N VAL A 246 11.90 6.95 10.05
CA VAL A 246 11.05 5.79 9.71
C VAL A 246 9.61 6.01 10.16
N SER A 247 9.39 6.59 11.35
CA SER A 247 8.04 6.90 11.83
C SER A 247 7.32 7.94 10.95
N LEU A 248 8.02 8.97 10.49
CA LEU A 248 7.46 9.95 9.56
C LEU A 248 7.15 9.33 8.19
N GLY A 249 8.04 8.46 7.70
CA GLY A 249 7.81 7.69 6.46
C GLY A 249 6.56 6.81 6.55
N TRP A 250 6.34 6.16 7.69
CA TRP A 250 5.14 5.37 7.96
C TRP A 250 3.86 6.20 7.94
N LEU A 251 3.88 7.40 8.56
CA LEU A 251 2.74 8.30 8.52
C LEU A 251 2.42 8.75 7.10
N ALA A 252 3.44 9.08 6.29
CA ALA A 252 3.26 9.43 4.90
C ALA A 252 2.66 8.27 4.09
N LEU A 253 3.23 7.06 4.23
CA LEU A 253 2.73 5.85 3.55
C LEU A 253 1.28 5.55 3.89
N LEU A 254 0.92 5.54 5.19
CA LEU A 254 -0.46 5.30 5.63
C LEU A 254 -1.41 6.38 5.10
N THR A 255 -0.97 7.63 5.07
CA THR A 255 -1.76 8.73 4.49
C THR A 255 -2.03 8.48 3.01
N THR A 256 -1.02 8.11 2.23
CA THR A 256 -1.17 7.79 0.80
C THR A 256 -2.12 6.62 0.58
N ILE A 257 -1.95 5.51 1.30
CA ILE A 257 -2.86 4.34 1.20
C ILE A 257 -4.30 4.74 1.54
N THR A 258 -4.49 5.60 2.54
CA THR A 258 -5.82 6.06 2.94
C THR A 258 -6.43 6.93 1.85
N LEU A 259 -5.66 7.85 1.26
CA LEU A 259 -6.11 8.72 0.17
C LEU A 259 -6.44 7.92 -1.10
N ASP A 260 -5.65 6.90 -1.42
CA ASP A 260 -5.89 5.96 -2.52
C ASP A 260 -7.17 5.15 -2.29
N TYR A 261 -7.36 4.59 -1.09
CA TYR A 261 -8.57 3.84 -0.72
C TYR A 261 -9.86 4.66 -0.86
N TYR A 262 -9.79 5.96 -0.55
CA TYR A 262 -10.93 6.87 -0.72
C TYR A 262 -11.05 7.44 -2.13
N GLY A 263 -10.21 7.03 -3.08
CA GLY A 263 -10.23 7.51 -4.47
C GLY A 263 -9.91 9.00 -4.58
N VAL A 264 -9.17 9.56 -3.62
CA VAL A 264 -8.72 10.96 -3.69
C VAL A 264 -7.53 11.09 -4.65
N ILE A 265 -6.72 10.03 -4.76
CA ILE A 265 -5.62 9.92 -5.70
C ILE A 265 -6.11 9.08 -6.87
N ASP A 266 -6.68 9.70 -7.90
CA ASP A 266 -6.92 9.02 -9.16
C ASP A 266 -5.58 8.82 -9.87
N LEU A 267 -5.13 7.56 -9.97
CA LEU A 267 -3.91 7.14 -10.67
C LEU A 267 -3.91 7.49 -12.16
N GLU A 268 -5.01 7.98 -12.71
CA GLU A 268 -5.06 8.48 -14.09
C GLU A 268 -4.08 9.66 -14.32
N ASN A 269 -3.74 10.41 -13.26
CA ASN A 269 -2.67 11.42 -13.28
C ASN A 269 -1.29 10.89 -12.84
N ALA A 270 -1.19 9.66 -12.34
CA ALA A 270 0.07 9.09 -11.82
C ALA A 270 1.03 8.65 -12.92
N HIS A 271 0.57 8.48 -14.17
CA HIS A 271 1.45 8.28 -15.33
C HIS A 271 2.45 9.43 -15.52
N VAL A 272 2.14 10.64 -15.04
CA VAL A 272 3.06 11.78 -15.07
C VAL A 272 4.17 11.64 -14.03
N ILE A 273 3.89 11.02 -12.88
CA ILE A 273 4.86 10.86 -11.78
C ILE A 273 5.79 9.67 -12.03
N GLN A 274 5.30 8.63 -12.69
CA GLN A 274 6.11 7.44 -12.99
C GLN A 274 7.24 7.75 -14.00
N ALA A 275 7.00 8.67 -14.94
CA ALA A 275 8.03 9.19 -15.84
C ALA A 275 9.12 10.00 -15.12
N GLU A 276 8.78 10.62 -13.98
CA GLU A 276 9.71 11.45 -13.21
C GLU A 276 10.53 10.63 -12.20
N MET A 277 10.02 9.49 -11.73
CA MET A 277 10.79 8.57 -10.88
C MET A 277 11.81 7.72 -11.64
N GLU A 278 11.63 7.47 -12.94
CA GLU A 278 12.67 6.82 -13.78
C GLU A 278 13.87 7.74 -14.07
N GLU A 279 13.71 9.06 -13.91
CA GLU A 279 14.83 10.01 -14.03
C GLU A 279 15.59 10.24 -12.72
N MET A 280 15.22 9.59 -11.61
CA MET A 280 16.03 9.63 -10.40
C MET A 280 17.36 8.90 -10.67
N PRO A 281 18.50 9.60 -10.65
CA PRO A 281 19.75 9.06 -11.14
C PRO A 281 20.21 7.93 -10.20
N THR A 282 20.55 6.80 -10.82
CA THR A 282 21.07 5.54 -10.26
C THR A 282 22.44 5.71 -9.57
N VAL A 283 22.60 6.73 -8.73
CA VAL A 283 23.90 7.16 -8.16
C VAL A 283 24.24 6.39 -6.87
N LEU A 284 23.34 5.58 -6.32
CA LEU A 284 23.58 4.89 -5.04
C LEU A 284 23.88 3.39 -5.10
N LEU A 285 23.85 2.73 -6.27
CA LEU A 285 24.11 1.28 -6.38
C LEU A 285 25.41 0.86 -7.08
N GLU A 286 26.16 1.77 -7.71
CA GLU A 286 27.48 1.42 -8.27
C GLU A 286 28.63 1.42 -7.24
N GLY A 287 28.39 1.87 -6.00
CA GLY A 287 29.41 1.94 -4.95
C GLY A 287 29.77 0.61 -4.25
N GLN A 288 28.99 -0.46 -4.42
CA GLN A 288 29.21 -1.73 -3.69
C GLN A 288 29.68 -2.90 -4.58
N GLY A 289 29.77 -2.71 -5.90
CA GLY A 289 30.24 -3.76 -6.83
C GLY A 289 31.76 -3.91 -6.94
N ALA A 290 32.54 -2.95 -6.47
CA ALA A 290 33.98 -2.90 -6.72
C ALA A 290 34.85 -3.65 -5.67
N THR A 291 34.31 -3.97 -4.49
CA THR A 291 35.09 -4.59 -3.40
C THR A 291 35.00 -6.11 -3.32
N LEU A 292 34.08 -6.77 -4.05
CA LEU A 292 33.95 -8.23 -4.01
C LEU A 292 34.78 -8.98 -5.07
N LYS A 293 35.46 -8.27 -5.98
CA LYS A 293 36.36 -8.87 -6.98
C LYS A 293 37.84 -8.96 -6.56
N ALA A 294 38.19 -8.48 -5.36
CA ALA A 294 39.55 -8.54 -4.82
C ALA A 294 39.80 -9.73 -3.85
N LEU A 295 38.83 -10.63 -3.67
CA LEU A 295 38.92 -11.80 -2.79
C LEU A 295 38.56 -13.12 -3.50
N LYS A 296 38.91 -13.23 -4.79
CA LYS A 296 38.91 -14.50 -5.53
C LYS A 296 40.20 -14.65 -6.31
#